data_AF-A0A2D4PIH5-F1
#
_entry.id   AF-A0A2D4PIH5-F1
#
_cell.length_a   1.000
_cell.length_b   1.000
_cell.length_c   1.000
_cell.angle_alpha   90.00
_cell.angle_beta   90.00
_cell.angle_gamma   90.00
#
_symmetry.space_group_name_H-M   'P 1'
#
loop_
_entity.id
_entity.type
_entity.pdbx_description
1 polymer ?
#
loop_
_entity_poly.entity_id
_entity_poly.type
_entity_poly.pdbx_seq_one_letter_code
_entity_poly.pdbx_strand_id
1 'polypeptide(L)'
;KQNSSLDCHVPCPKKQYDLTEPRLKDPFGEKLKEIMTQIYTYLNVSDITANFGTKSFEQQVVELEMKGAKECCQKTRVCALHLRKYNDALLTNETVRMIDAFNMLDEFYQLEYTTKKLTQKK
;
A
#
# COMPACT_ATOMS: atom_id res chain seq x y z
N LYS A 1 -17.65 30.31 33.93
CA LYS A 1 -17.31 29.74 35.26
C LYS A 1 -16.71 28.36 35.02
N GLN A 2 -15.39 28.20 35.16
CA GLN A 2 -14.77 26.88 35.26
C GLN A 2 -15.29 26.21 36.54
N ASN A 3 -15.79 24.99 36.42
CA ASN A 3 -16.23 24.18 37.56
C ASN A 3 -14.96 23.65 38.24
N SER A 4 -14.49 24.33 39.28
CA SER A 4 -13.26 24.03 40.02
C SER A 4 -13.18 22.59 40.56
N SER A 5 -14.33 21.94 40.78
CA SER A 5 -14.40 20.53 41.18
C SER A 5 -13.95 19.57 40.05
N LEU A 6 -14.20 19.90 38.78
CA LEU A 6 -13.85 19.02 37.65
C LEU A 6 -12.35 19.09 37.30
N ASP A 7 -11.76 20.29 37.34
CA ASP A 7 -10.35 20.51 37.00
C ASP A 7 -9.38 19.83 37.99
N CYS A 8 -9.79 19.62 39.24
CA CYS A 8 -8.99 18.91 40.25
C CYS A 8 -9.19 17.39 40.24
N HIS A 9 -10.30 16.90 39.69
CA HIS A 9 -10.60 15.46 39.62
C HIS A 9 -10.17 14.81 38.29
N VAL A 10 -9.96 15.61 37.23
CA VAL A 10 -9.53 15.12 35.93
C VAL A 10 -8.27 15.88 35.48
N PRO A 11 -7.06 15.36 35.77
CA PRO A 11 -5.84 16.02 35.36
C PRO A 11 -5.69 16.03 33.83
N CYS A 12 -5.36 17.19 33.26
CA CYS A 12 -5.07 17.33 31.84
C CYS A 12 -3.61 16.92 31.53
N PRO A 13 -3.36 16.04 30.54
CA PRO A 13 -2.01 15.70 30.14
C PRO A 13 -1.31 16.89 29.48
N LYS A 14 0.01 16.95 29.63
CA LYS A 14 0.84 17.92 28.91
C LYS A 14 1.10 17.42 27.49
N LYS A 15 0.79 18.26 26.50
CA LYS A 15 1.02 17.92 25.08
C LYS A 15 2.51 17.90 24.78
N GLN A 16 2.97 16.81 24.18
CA GLN A 16 4.35 16.64 23.70
C GLN A 16 4.33 16.13 22.26
N TYR A 17 5.38 16.45 21.50
CA TYR A 17 5.60 15.99 20.14
C TYR A 17 6.97 15.31 20.07
N ASP A 18 6.97 14.02 19.78
CA ASP A 18 8.18 13.25 19.57
C ASP A 18 8.35 13.04 18.05
N LEU A 19 9.10 13.93 17.43
CA LEU A 19 9.39 13.90 15.99
C LEU A 19 10.44 12.83 15.70
N THR A 20 10.29 12.14 14.58
CA THR A 20 11.24 11.12 14.12
C THR A 20 11.74 11.46 12.74
N GLU A 21 13.02 11.16 12.49
CA GLU A 21 13.64 11.33 11.18
C GLU A 21 13.35 10.12 10.28
N PRO A 22 13.33 10.31 8.95
CA PRO A 22 13.22 9.20 8.00
C PRO A 22 14.33 8.16 8.17
N ARG A 23 14.05 6.94 7.73
CA ARG A 23 15.06 5.87 7.69
C ARG A 23 16.22 6.25 6.77
N LEU A 24 17.46 6.06 7.25
CA LEU A 24 18.67 6.27 6.45
C LEU A 24 18.77 5.29 5.27
N LYS A 25 18.28 4.06 5.45
CA LYS A 25 18.25 3.00 4.43
C LYS A 25 16.96 2.19 4.56
N ASP A 26 16.34 1.89 3.43
CA ASP A 26 15.14 1.06 3.35
C ASP A 26 15.27 0.02 2.22
N PRO A 27 16.12 -1.00 2.39
CA PRO A 27 16.37 -2.00 1.35
C PRO A 27 15.11 -2.81 0.99
N PHE A 28 14.18 -2.97 1.94
CA PHE A 28 12.91 -3.63 1.69
C PHE A 28 12.04 -2.79 0.77
N GLY A 29 11.83 -1.51 1.10
CA GLY A 29 11.07 -0.60 0.24
C GLY A 29 11.71 -0.40 -1.14
N GLU A 30 13.04 -0.33 -1.21
CA GLU A 30 13.78 -0.32 -2.48
C GLU A 30 13.47 -1.57 -3.33
N LYS A 31 13.47 -2.76 -2.71
CA LYS A 31 13.16 -4.00 -3.42
C LYS A 31 11.72 -4.04 -3.93
N LEU A 32 10.76 -3.56 -3.15
CA LEU A 32 9.37 -3.45 -3.60
C LEU A 32 9.24 -2.50 -4.79
N LYS A 33 9.90 -1.33 -4.75
CA LYS A 33 9.90 -0.36 -5.87
C LYS A 33 10.52 -0.94 -7.14
N GLU A 34 11.55 -1.78 -7.00
CA GLU A 34 12.17 -2.47 -8.13
C GLU A 34 11.17 -3.44 -8.80
N ILE A 35 10.44 -4.22 -8.00
CA ILE A 35 9.38 -5.12 -8.50
C ILE A 35 8.24 -4.32 -9.15
N MET A 36 7.80 -3.23 -8.52
CA MET A 36 6.76 -2.35 -9.07
C MET A 36 7.19 -1.76 -10.42
N THR A 37 8.46 -1.36 -10.56
CA THR A 37 9.03 -0.91 -11.84
C THR A 37 8.94 -1.99 -12.90
N GLN A 38 9.28 -3.24 -12.59
CA GLN A 38 9.18 -4.34 -13.56
C GLN A 38 7.75 -4.56 -14.03
N ILE A 39 6.77 -4.53 -13.12
CA ILE A 39 5.34 -4.66 -13.46
C ILE A 39 4.90 -3.48 -14.32
N TYR A 40 5.33 -2.27 -13.97
CA TYR A 40 5.04 -1.05 -14.71
C TYR A 40 5.58 -1.12 -16.15
N THR A 41 6.85 -1.51 -16.33
CA THR A 41 7.49 -1.68 -17.63
C THR A 41 6.77 -2.74 -18.46
N TYR A 42 6.35 -3.85 -17.84
CA TYR A 42 5.56 -4.89 -18.50
C TYR A 42 4.20 -4.36 -18.98
N LEU A 43 3.58 -3.45 -18.23
CA LEU A 43 2.30 -2.84 -18.58
C LEU A 43 2.41 -1.88 -19.77
N ASN A 44 3.57 -1.21 -19.91
CA ASN A 44 3.88 -0.28 -20.99
C ASN A 44 2.82 0.83 -21.17
N VAL A 45 2.37 1.40 -20.05
CA VAL A 45 1.41 2.51 -20.01
C VAL A 45 2.12 3.81 -19.67
N SER A 46 1.75 4.91 -20.34
CA SER A 46 2.30 6.25 -20.13
C SER A 46 1.51 7.09 -19.12
N ASP A 47 0.30 6.65 -18.76
CA ASP A 47 -0.71 7.51 -18.15
C ASP A 47 -0.55 7.68 -16.62
N ILE A 48 0.42 7.00 -16.00
CA ILE A 48 0.59 6.99 -14.54
C ILE A 48 2.01 7.41 -14.14
N THR A 49 2.11 8.27 -13.12
CA THR A 49 3.39 8.75 -12.60
C THR A 49 3.92 7.77 -11.57
N ALA A 50 5.17 7.32 -11.70
CA ALA A 50 5.81 6.31 -10.83
C ALA A 50 6.19 6.83 -9.42
N ASN A 51 5.25 7.43 -8.70
CA ASN A 51 5.42 7.93 -7.33
C ASN A 51 5.04 6.86 -6.30
N PHE A 52 5.76 5.73 -6.29
CA PHE A 52 5.44 4.58 -5.45
C PHE A 52 5.46 4.89 -3.95
N GLY A 53 4.59 4.22 -3.19
CA GLY A 53 4.44 4.40 -1.75
C GLY A 53 3.66 5.66 -1.36
N THR A 54 2.81 6.18 -2.26
CA THR A 54 2.03 7.40 -2.02
C THR A 54 0.53 7.16 -2.20
N LYS A 55 -0.28 8.02 -1.57
CA LYS A 55 -1.73 8.03 -1.76
C LYS A 55 -2.15 8.46 -3.17
N SER A 56 -1.40 9.35 -3.81
CA SER A 56 -1.67 9.76 -5.19
C SER A 56 -1.42 8.64 -6.19
N PHE A 57 -0.39 7.81 -5.97
CA PHE A 57 -0.18 6.61 -6.78
C PHE A 57 -1.26 5.55 -6.52
N GLU A 58 -1.69 5.37 -5.27
CA GLU A 58 -2.82 4.49 -4.93
C GLU A 58 -4.07 4.84 -5.76
N GLN A 59 -4.42 6.12 -5.82
CA GLN A 59 -5.55 6.61 -6.61
C GLN A 59 -5.38 6.30 -8.11
N GLN A 60 -4.22 6.64 -8.69
CA GLN A 60 -3.94 6.40 -10.11
C GLN A 60 -4.06 4.92 -10.48
N VAL A 61 -3.57 4.01 -9.62
CA VAL A 61 -3.64 2.58 -9.87
C VAL A 61 -5.07 2.04 -9.75
N VAL A 62 -5.88 2.57 -8.83
CA VAL A 62 -7.31 2.23 -8.74
C VAL A 62 -8.06 2.67 -10.01
N GLU A 63 -7.81 3.87 -10.49
CA GLU A 63 -8.40 4.37 -11.74
C GLU A 63 -7.97 3.51 -12.94
N LEU A 64 -6.72 3.09 -12.99
CA LEU A 64 -6.18 2.19 -14.01
C LEU A 64 -6.83 0.79 -13.95
N GLU A 65 -7.04 0.25 -12.75
CA GLU A 65 -7.76 -1.02 -12.54
C GLU A 65 -9.19 -0.91 -13.07
N MET A 66 -9.89 0.18 -12.74
CA MET A 66 -11.24 0.45 -13.22
C MET A 66 -11.30 0.60 -14.74
N LYS A 67 -10.34 1.31 -15.34
CA LYS A 67 -10.19 1.44 -16.81
C LYS A 67 -10.00 0.07 -17.45
N GLY A 68 -9.07 -0.73 -16.94
CA GLY A 68 -8.84 -2.10 -17.42
C GLY A 68 -10.07 -2.98 -17.31
N ALA A 69 -10.89 -2.82 -16.26
CA ALA A 69 -12.16 -3.53 -16.13
C ALA A 69 -13.20 -3.08 -17.17
N LYS A 70 -13.36 -1.77 -17.39
CA LYS A 70 -14.29 -1.19 -18.37
C LYS A 70 -13.93 -1.58 -19.81
N GLU A 71 -12.64 -1.64 -20.10
CA GLU A 71 -12.10 -2.01 -21.42
C GLU A 71 -11.96 -3.53 -21.59
N CYS A 72 -12.36 -4.33 -20.60
CA CYS A 72 -12.16 -5.78 -20.56
C CYS A 72 -10.68 -6.22 -20.79
N CYS A 73 -9.72 -5.34 -20.49
CA CYS A 73 -8.30 -5.62 -20.60
C CYS A 73 -7.80 -6.30 -19.32
N GLN A 74 -7.76 -7.64 -19.34
CA GLN A 74 -7.30 -8.44 -18.21
C GLN A 74 -5.87 -8.08 -17.79
N LYS A 75 -4.96 -7.88 -18.75
CA LYS A 75 -3.57 -7.50 -18.48
C LYS A 75 -3.52 -6.23 -17.63
N THR A 76 -4.21 -5.17 -18.05
CA THR A 76 -4.25 -3.88 -17.35
C THR A 76 -4.84 -4.02 -15.95
N ARG A 77 -6.02 -4.65 -15.86
CA ARG A 77 -6.73 -4.82 -14.59
C ARG A 77 -5.89 -5.59 -13.57
N VAL A 78 -5.31 -6.72 -13.97
CA VAL A 78 -4.52 -7.57 -13.06
C VAL A 78 -3.23 -6.88 -12.66
N CYS A 79 -2.48 -6.29 -13.59
CA CYS A 79 -1.24 -5.59 -13.22
C CYS A 79 -1.52 -4.42 -12.26
N ALA A 80 -2.60 -3.66 -12.48
CA ALA A 80 -3.02 -2.59 -11.59
C ALA A 80 -3.36 -3.11 -10.18
N LEU A 81 -4.14 -4.19 -10.07
CA LEU A 81 -4.43 -4.81 -8.76
C LEU A 81 -3.15 -5.17 -7.98
N HIS A 82 -2.17 -5.77 -8.65
CA HIS A 82 -0.91 -6.15 -8.01
C HIS A 82 -0.07 -4.92 -7.63
N LEU A 83 0.02 -3.90 -8.51
CA LEU A 83 0.68 -2.63 -8.20
C LEU A 83 0.07 -1.97 -6.96
N ARG A 84 -1.26 -2.04 -6.81
CA ARG A 84 -1.95 -1.53 -5.62
C ARG A 84 -1.51 -2.27 -4.36
N LYS A 85 -1.43 -3.60 -4.38
CA LYS A 85 -0.95 -4.39 -3.24
C LYS A 85 0.49 -4.08 -2.85
N TYR A 86 1.38 -3.88 -3.82
CA TYR A 86 2.74 -3.43 -3.54
C TYR A 86 2.78 -2.00 -2.96
N ASN A 87 1.92 -1.11 -3.43
CA ASN A 87 1.82 0.24 -2.88
C ASN A 87 1.30 0.23 -1.43
N ASP A 88 0.30 -0.60 -1.13
CA ASP A 88 -0.20 -0.81 0.22
C ASP A 88 0.93 -1.29 1.14
N ALA A 89 1.75 -2.26 0.69
CA ALA A 89 2.89 -2.75 1.44
C ALA A 89 3.96 -1.66 1.70
N LEU A 90 4.21 -0.76 0.75
CA LEU A 90 5.10 0.39 0.97
C LEU A 90 4.56 1.37 2.04
N LEU A 91 3.25 1.64 2.02
CA LEU A 91 2.61 2.50 3.03
C LEU A 91 2.63 1.84 4.43
N THR A 92 2.40 0.53 4.49
CA THR A 92 2.55 -0.25 5.72
C THR A 92 3.99 -0.23 6.21
N ASN A 93 4.99 -0.39 5.34
CA ASN A 93 6.40 -0.30 5.72
C ASN A 93 6.79 1.07 6.30
N GLU A 94 6.16 2.14 5.83
CA GLU A 94 6.39 3.49 6.36
C GLU A 94 5.81 3.69 7.77
N THR A 95 4.72 2.98 8.10
CA THR A 95 3.97 3.19 9.34
C THR A 95 4.24 2.15 10.42
N VAL A 96 4.54 0.92 10.03
CA VAL A 96 4.78 -0.22 10.92
C VAL A 96 6.03 -0.99 10.47
N ARG A 97 6.18 -2.26 10.87
CA ARG A 97 7.40 -3.03 10.61
C ARG A 97 7.37 -3.61 9.20
N MET A 98 8.55 -3.79 8.61
CA MET A 98 8.74 -4.47 7.31
C MET A 98 8.06 -5.85 7.24
N ILE A 99 8.08 -6.61 8.34
CA ILE A 99 7.46 -7.95 8.39
C ILE A 99 5.93 -7.89 8.21
N ASP A 100 5.29 -6.83 8.69
CA ASP A 100 3.84 -6.64 8.56
C ASP A 100 3.51 -6.40 7.07
N ALA A 101 4.30 -5.57 6.38
CA ALA A 101 4.18 -5.34 4.94
C ALA A 101 4.47 -6.61 4.10
N PHE A 102 5.47 -7.41 4.50
CA PHE A 102 5.77 -8.68 3.85
C PHE A 102 4.62 -9.67 3.96
N ASN A 103 4.08 -9.86 5.17
CA ASN A 103 2.98 -10.80 5.41
C ASN A 103 1.73 -10.42 4.59
N MET A 104 1.42 -9.13 4.47
CA MET A 104 0.31 -8.68 3.60
C MET A 104 0.46 -9.13 2.15
N LEU A 105 1.68 -9.10 1.60
CA LEU A 105 1.96 -9.57 0.25
C LEU A 105 1.93 -11.09 0.16
N ASP A 106 2.53 -11.79 1.13
CA ASP A 106 2.52 -13.26 1.17
C ASP A 106 1.08 -13.80 1.21
N GLU A 107 0.25 -13.33 2.15
CA GLU A 107 -1.16 -13.70 2.26
C GLU A 107 -1.93 -13.47 0.95
N PHE A 108 -1.70 -12.33 0.29
CA PHE A 108 -2.29 -12.03 -1.00
C PHE A 108 -1.92 -13.07 -2.07
N TYR A 109 -0.64 -13.43 -2.18
CA TYR A 109 -0.19 -14.40 -3.19
C TYR A 109 -0.58 -15.85 -2.85
N GLN A 110 -0.66 -16.22 -1.56
CA GLN A 110 -1.19 -17.52 -1.14
C GLN A 110 -2.67 -17.68 -1.54
N LEU A 111 -3.46 -16.62 -1.36
CA LEU A 111 -4.87 -16.60 -1.77
C LEU A 111 -5.02 -16.68 -3.30
N GLU A 112 -4.23 -15.91 -4.05
CA GLU A 112 -4.21 -15.95 -5.52
C GLU A 112 -3.87 -17.34 -6.04
N TYR A 113 -2.85 -17.99 -5.46
CA TYR A 113 -2.44 -19.34 -5.83
C TYR A 113 -3.54 -20.37 -5.56
N THR A 114 -4.17 -20.30 -4.39
CA THR A 114 -5.27 -21.20 -4.01
C THR A 114 -6.46 -21.04 -4.94
N THR A 115 -6.83 -19.81 -5.27
CA THR A 115 -7.95 -19.50 -6.17
C THR A 115 -7.69 -20.03 -7.59
N LYS A 116 -6.47 -19.83 -8.11
CA LYS A 116 -6.07 -20.35 -9.44
C LYS A 116 -6.09 -21.88 -9.51
N LYS A 117 -5.69 -22.56 -8.44
CA LYS A 117 -5.79 -24.03 -8.36
C LYS A 117 -7.23 -24.54 -8.36
N LEU A 118 -8.15 -23.82 -7.72
CA LEU A 118 -9.56 -24.19 -7.67
C LEU A 118 -10.26 -24.00 -9.03
N THR A 119 -9.89 -22.98 -9.79
CA THR A 119 -10.46 -22.72 -11.12
C THR A 119 -9.92 -23.66 -12.20
N GLN A 120 -8.69 -24.19 -12.06
CA GLN A 120 -8.13 -25.18 -12.99
C GLN A 120 -8.66 -26.62 -12.79
N LYS A 121 -9.30 -26.90 -11.65
CA LYS A 121 -9.88 -28.22 -11.33
C LYS A 121 -11.37 -28.33 -11.69
N LYS A 122 -11.98 -27.29 -12.23
CA LYS A 122 -13.36 -27.28 -12.75
C LYS A 122 -13.34 -27.37 -14.26
#